data_AF-A0A3C0GEN9-F1
#
_entry.id   AF-A0A3C0GEN9-F1
#
_cell.length_a   1.000
_cell.length_b   1.000
_cell.length_c   1.000
_cell.angle_alpha   90.00
_cell.angle_beta   90.00
_cell.angle_gamma   90.00
#
_symmetry.space_group_name_H-M   'P 1'
#
loop_
_entity.id
_entity.type
_entity.pdbx_description
1 polymer ?
#
loop_
_entity_poly.entity_id
_entity_poly.type
_entity_poly.pdbx_seq_one_letter_code
_entity_poly.pdbx_strand_id
1 'polypeptide(L)'
;MNGQIKGYRLFQIFILLCVIQFCGLNSLAQNGKIEIEVPSKPTAVESRTEEIFERLVALRRDLHRHPELGGKEKRTAAKIGEYLTSLGLEVKTGIGGQGVVGILRGAKNGRKIAWRADMDALASDSPDVVAFQSTNPGVRHICGHDVQVAIALGIADVLVSLKNQINGTIYFVFQPSEENVRGAKAMIDDGLFEMIDPEEFYALHVTPYPEGI
;
A
#
# COMPACT_ATOMS: atom_id res chain seq x y z
N MET A 1 -19.25 -53.92 35.52
CA MET A 1 -18.47 -54.90 36.31
C MET A 1 -17.01 -54.55 36.18
N ASN A 2 -16.35 -54.33 37.32
CA ASN A 2 -14.95 -54.66 37.70
C ASN A 2 -13.96 -54.93 36.55
N GLY A 3 -12.75 -54.38 36.48
CA GLY A 3 -11.83 -53.75 37.42
C GLY A 3 -10.54 -53.43 36.62
N GLN A 4 -9.75 -52.42 36.99
CA GLN A 4 -8.48 -52.57 37.72
C GLN A 4 -7.39 -53.36 36.93
N ILE A 5 -6.12 -52.96 36.76
CA ILE A 5 -5.24 -52.04 37.51
C ILE A 5 -3.93 -51.78 36.71
N LYS A 6 -3.49 -50.52 36.71
CA LYS A 6 -2.16 -49.92 37.00
C LYS A 6 -0.82 -50.52 36.50
N GLY A 7 -0.02 -49.57 35.99
CA GLY A 7 1.41 -49.32 36.28
C GLY A 7 1.87 -48.18 35.37
N TYR A 8 2.46 -47.04 35.79
CA TYR A 8 3.28 -46.71 36.95
C TYR A 8 3.07 -45.24 37.41
N ARG A 9 3.30 -45.04 38.71
CA ARG A 9 3.55 -43.80 39.49
C ARG A 9 4.63 -42.93 38.80
N LEU A 10 4.82 -41.62 38.96
CA LEU A 10 4.71 -40.63 40.05
C LEU A 10 4.50 -39.27 39.32
N PHE A 11 3.71 -38.30 39.79
CA PHE A 11 4.16 -37.20 40.66
C PHE A 11 2.94 -36.40 41.10
N GLN A 12 2.92 -36.00 42.36
CA GLN A 12 1.79 -35.44 43.07
C GLN A 12 2.05 -33.94 43.35
N ILE A 13 0.96 -33.15 43.46
CA ILE A 13 0.81 -31.91 44.26
C ILE A 13 0.95 -30.55 43.53
N PHE A 14 -0.15 -30.13 42.90
CA PHE A 14 -1.03 -28.97 43.21
C PHE A 14 -0.58 -27.76 44.09
N ILE A 15 -0.96 -26.55 43.59
CA ILE A 15 -1.32 -25.26 44.25
C ILE A 15 -0.17 -24.35 44.73
N LEU A 16 -0.08 -23.12 44.20
CA LEU A 16 -0.52 -21.87 44.88
C LEU A 16 -0.15 -20.59 44.10
N LEU A 17 -1.11 -19.64 44.08
CA LEU A 17 -0.99 -18.24 43.66
C LEU A 17 0.25 -17.54 44.24
N CYS A 18 0.85 -16.63 43.46
CA CYS A 18 1.76 -15.61 44.00
C CYS A 18 1.31 -14.22 43.56
N VAL A 19 0.70 -13.50 44.50
CA VAL A 19 0.35 -12.07 44.45
C VAL A 19 1.39 -11.33 45.29
N ILE A 20 2.03 -10.33 44.67
CA ILE A 20 2.57 -9.08 45.24
C ILE A 20 3.40 -9.18 46.54
N GLN A 21 4.72 -8.99 46.43
CA GLN A 21 5.44 -7.91 47.13
C GLN A 21 6.94 -7.98 46.80
N PHE A 22 7.49 -6.95 46.17
CA PHE A 22 8.75 -6.35 46.62
C PHE A 22 8.85 -4.94 46.06
N CYS A 23 8.56 -3.97 46.92
CA CYS A 23 8.95 -2.58 46.77
C CYS A 23 10.32 -2.43 47.44
N GLY A 24 11.28 -1.77 46.79
CA GLY A 24 12.51 -1.33 47.46
C GLY A 24 13.81 -1.47 46.64
N LEU A 25 14.08 -0.43 45.84
CA LEU A 25 15.38 0.07 45.37
C LEU A 25 16.61 -0.87 45.39
N ASN A 26 17.14 -1.15 44.19
CA ASN A 26 18.54 -0.83 43.92
C ASN A 26 18.70 -0.32 42.48
N SER A 27 19.28 0.87 42.40
CA SER A 27 19.67 1.58 41.20
C SER A 27 20.64 0.75 40.36
N LEU A 28 20.18 0.28 39.21
CA LEU A 28 21.00 0.16 38.01
C LEU A 28 20.15 0.66 36.84
N ALA A 29 20.13 1.99 36.69
CA ALA A 29 19.82 2.61 35.42
C ALA A 29 20.78 2.02 34.39
N GLN A 30 20.30 1.08 33.57
CA GLN A 30 20.94 0.80 32.30
C GLN A 30 20.73 2.06 31.45
N ASN A 31 21.72 2.96 31.51
CA ASN A 31 22.05 3.93 30.48
C ASN A 31 22.50 3.19 29.20
N GLY A 32 21.71 2.24 28.73
CA GLY A 32 21.80 1.74 27.37
C GLY A 32 21.20 2.80 26.49
N LYS A 33 22.02 3.77 26.05
CA LYS A 33 21.72 4.44 24.79
C LYS A 33 21.62 3.31 23.77
N ILE A 34 20.41 3.03 23.30
CA ILE A 34 20.25 2.32 22.04
C ILE A 34 20.79 3.33 21.03
N GLU A 35 22.09 3.23 20.73
CA GLU A 35 22.63 3.78 19.50
C GLU A 35 21.96 2.99 18.39
N ILE A 36 20.82 3.51 17.93
CA ILE A 36 20.30 3.14 16.62
C ILE A 36 21.41 3.59 15.67
N GLU A 37 22.14 2.62 15.14
CA GLU A 37 23.13 2.85 14.10
C GLU A 37 22.35 3.32 12.87
N VAL A 38 22.10 4.63 12.80
CA VAL A 38 21.48 5.26 11.63
C VAL A 38 22.50 5.10 10.51
N PRO A 39 22.19 4.37 9.42
CA PRO A 39 23.15 4.18 8.34
C PRO A 39 23.65 5.54 7.86
N SER A 40 24.97 5.69 7.81
CA SER A 40 25.65 6.98 7.64
C SER A 40 25.40 7.66 6.29
N LYS A 41 24.69 7.01 5.36
CA LYS A 41 24.21 7.56 4.09
C LYS A 41 22.85 6.96 3.71
N PRO A 42 21.90 7.77 3.22
CA PRO A 42 20.65 7.26 2.68
C PRO A 42 20.90 6.30 1.52
N THR A 43 20.12 5.23 1.45
CA THR A 43 20.05 4.33 0.29
C THR A 43 19.56 5.08 -0.95
N ALA A 44 19.74 4.48 -2.13
CA ALA A 44 19.20 5.04 -3.37
C ALA A 44 17.66 5.18 -3.34
N VAL A 45 16.98 4.24 -2.65
CA VAL A 45 15.53 4.29 -2.43
C VAL A 45 15.15 5.48 -1.56
N GLU A 46 15.80 5.65 -0.41
CA GLU A 46 15.53 6.76 0.52
C GLU A 46 15.83 8.11 -0.14
N SER A 47 16.97 8.21 -0.83
CA SER A 47 17.36 9.43 -1.55
C SER A 47 16.32 9.82 -2.60
N ARG A 48 15.90 8.87 -3.44
CA ARG A 48 14.90 9.14 -4.47
C ARG A 48 13.53 9.44 -3.87
N THR A 49 13.17 8.79 -2.77
CA THR A 49 11.89 9.04 -2.07
C THR A 49 11.84 10.48 -1.56
N GLU A 50 12.90 10.97 -0.94
CA GLU A 50 13.00 12.36 -0.46
C GLU A 50 12.87 13.36 -1.61
N GLU A 51 13.56 13.12 -2.73
CA GLU A 51 13.50 13.99 -3.93
C GLU A 51 12.08 14.14 -4.50
N ILE A 52 11.27 13.08 -4.42
CA ILE A 52 9.93 13.06 -5.03
C ILE A 52 8.80 13.36 -4.03
N PHE A 53 9.10 13.41 -2.73
CA PHE A 53 8.11 13.47 -1.65
C PHE A 53 7.12 14.62 -1.83
N GLU A 54 7.61 15.86 -1.93
CA GLU A 54 6.76 17.05 -2.05
C GLU A 54 5.88 17.02 -3.31
N ARG A 55 6.40 16.48 -4.42
CA ARG A 55 5.64 16.31 -5.66
C ARG A 55 4.52 15.28 -5.50
N LEU A 56 4.76 14.18 -4.79
CA LEU A 56 3.73 13.18 -4.50
C LEU A 56 2.68 13.71 -3.53
N VAL A 57 3.07 14.46 -2.51
CA VAL A 57 2.14 15.15 -1.60
C VAL A 57 1.27 16.13 -2.37
N ALA A 58 1.84 16.92 -3.27
CA ALA A 58 1.10 17.84 -4.12
C ALA A 58 0.12 17.10 -5.05
N LEU A 59 0.55 15.98 -5.65
CA LEU A 59 -0.31 15.13 -6.48
C LEU A 59 -1.47 14.54 -5.68
N ARG A 60 -1.20 13.96 -4.51
CA ARG A 60 -2.22 13.40 -3.62
C ARG A 60 -3.25 14.44 -3.23
N ARG A 61 -2.81 15.63 -2.80
CA ARG A 61 -3.70 16.74 -2.43
C ARG A 61 -4.51 17.23 -3.64
N ASP A 62 -3.95 17.16 -4.83
CA ASP A 62 -4.67 17.50 -6.05
C ASP A 62 -5.74 16.47 -6.43
N LEU A 63 -5.47 15.17 -6.28
CA LEU A 63 -6.49 14.13 -6.44
C LEU A 63 -7.60 14.30 -5.39
N HIS A 64 -7.23 14.57 -4.14
CA HIS A 64 -8.18 14.83 -3.05
C HIS A 64 -9.13 16.01 -3.34
N ARG A 65 -8.62 17.10 -3.94
CA ARG A 65 -9.43 18.26 -4.34
C ARG A 65 -10.36 17.99 -5.51
N HIS A 66 -10.06 17.01 -6.36
CA HIS A 66 -10.80 16.73 -7.59
C HIS A 66 -11.21 15.26 -7.66
N PRO A 67 -11.96 14.76 -6.66
CA PRO A 67 -12.32 13.35 -6.58
C PRO A 67 -13.36 13.00 -7.66
N GLU A 68 -13.28 11.80 -8.20
CA GLU A 68 -14.20 11.31 -9.24
C GLU A 68 -14.84 9.99 -8.80
N LEU A 69 -16.14 9.86 -9.04
CA LEU A 69 -16.89 8.64 -8.69
C LEU A 69 -16.42 7.43 -9.51
N GLY A 70 -16.64 6.24 -8.94
CA GLY A 70 -16.52 4.97 -9.64
C GLY A 70 -17.19 5.00 -11.04
N GLY A 71 -16.39 4.80 -12.08
CA GLY A 71 -16.76 4.73 -13.50
C GLY A 71 -16.66 6.07 -14.23
N LYS A 72 -16.25 7.13 -13.53
CA LYS A 72 -16.12 8.50 -14.04
C LYS A 72 -14.74 9.10 -13.77
N GLU A 73 -13.75 8.28 -13.42
CA GLU A 73 -12.37 8.63 -13.01
C GLU A 73 -11.49 9.13 -14.16
N LYS A 74 -12.07 9.89 -15.11
CA LYS A 74 -11.41 10.29 -16.35
C LYS A 74 -10.19 11.17 -16.10
N ARG A 75 -10.32 12.16 -15.21
CA ARG A 75 -9.22 13.07 -14.87
C ARG A 75 -8.15 12.32 -14.08
N THR A 76 -8.55 11.53 -13.09
CA THR A 76 -7.63 10.73 -12.27
C THR A 76 -6.82 9.78 -13.13
N ALA A 77 -7.47 9.02 -14.02
CA ALA A 77 -6.80 8.14 -14.97
C ALA A 77 -5.83 8.89 -15.90
N ALA A 78 -6.24 10.06 -16.42
CA ALA A 78 -5.37 10.90 -17.24
C ALA A 78 -4.11 11.32 -16.49
N LYS A 79 -4.24 11.82 -15.25
CA LYS A 79 -3.08 12.24 -14.44
C LYS A 79 -2.14 11.08 -14.11
N ILE A 80 -2.68 9.90 -13.82
CA ILE A 80 -1.90 8.68 -13.58
C ILE A 80 -1.13 8.31 -14.85
N GLY A 81 -1.81 8.25 -15.99
CA GLY A 81 -1.21 7.93 -17.28
C GLY A 81 -0.12 8.91 -17.68
N GLU A 82 -0.35 10.22 -17.51
CA GLU A 82 0.63 11.28 -17.74
C GLU A 82 1.86 11.13 -16.84
N TYR A 83 1.65 10.86 -15.54
CA TYR A 83 2.75 10.65 -14.60
C TYR A 83 3.61 9.46 -15.02
N LEU A 84 3.02 8.30 -15.28
CA LEU A 84 3.75 7.09 -15.70
C LEU A 84 4.47 7.29 -17.05
N THR A 85 3.84 7.99 -17.99
CA THR A 85 4.44 8.34 -19.28
C THR A 85 5.64 9.26 -19.08
N SER A 86 5.57 10.22 -18.15
CA SER A 86 6.69 11.12 -17.83
C SER A 86 7.89 10.39 -17.23
N LEU A 87 7.69 9.21 -16.65
CA LEU A 87 8.77 8.32 -16.20
C LEU A 87 9.37 7.47 -17.33
N GLY A 88 8.82 7.55 -18.54
CA GLY A 88 9.24 6.74 -19.68
C GLY A 88 8.76 5.29 -19.63
N LEU A 89 7.68 5.00 -18.88
CA LEU A 89 7.07 3.67 -18.87
C LEU A 89 6.23 3.43 -20.13
N GLU A 90 6.07 2.15 -20.50
CA GLU A 90 4.98 1.75 -21.39
C GLU A 90 3.67 1.88 -20.59
N VAL A 91 2.71 2.63 -21.13
CA VAL A 91 1.42 2.89 -20.46
C VAL A 91 0.27 2.42 -21.33
N LYS A 92 -0.68 1.75 -20.70
CA LYS A 92 -1.94 1.30 -21.30
C LYS A 92 -3.07 1.92 -20.50
N THR A 93 -4.02 2.56 -21.18
CA THR A 93 -5.15 3.24 -20.56
C THR A 93 -6.45 2.71 -21.15
N GLY A 94 -7.57 2.98 -20.48
CA GLY A 94 -8.88 2.61 -20.98
C GLY A 94 -9.30 1.17 -20.65
N ILE A 95 -8.53 0.47 -19.81
CA ILE A 95 -8.76 -0.96 -19.51
C ILE A 95 -9.93 -1.08 -18.54
N GLY A 96 -10.99 -1.77 -18.92
CA GLY A 96 -12.19 -1.94 -18.11
C GLY A 96 -12.87 -0.60 -17.79
N GLY A 97 -12.74 0.40 -18.66
CA GLY A 97 -13.24 1.76 -18.44
C GLY A 97 -12.10 2.75 -18.26
N GLN A 98 -11.82 3.18 -17.03
CA GLN A 98 -10.76 4.17 -16.75
C GLN A 98 -9.45 3.54 -16.25
N GLY A 99 -9.32 2.21 -16.27
CA GLY A 99 -8.12 1.54 -15.75
C GLY A 99 -6.84 1.91 -16.49
N VAL A 100 -5.75 1.98 -15.73
CA VAL A 100 -4.41 2.34 -16.23
C VAL A 100 -3.39 1.31 -15.77
N VAL A 101 -2.54 0.87 -16.69
CA VAL A 101 -1.42 -0.04 -16.42
C VAL A 101 -0.11 0.59 -16.89
N GLY A 102 0.83 0.78 -15.97
CA GLY A 102 2.22 1.11 -16.28
C GLY A 102 3.10 -0.13 -16.25
N ILE A 103 4.01 -0.27 -17.22
CA ILE A 103 4.87 -1.46 -17.36
C ILE A 103 6.34 -1.05 -17.28
N LEU A 104 7.01 -1.49 -16.21
CA LEU A 104 8.46 -1.34 -16.02
C LEU A 104 9.16 -2.65 -16.31
N ARG A 105 9.91 -2.70 -17.42
CA ARG A 105 10.79 -3.82 -17.77
C ARG A 105 12.19 -3.56 -17.20
N GLY A 106 12.66 -4.44 -16.32
CA GLY A 106 14.01 -4.39 -15.78
C GLY A 106 15.08 -4.71 -16.83
N ALA A 107 16.35 -4.62 -16.44
CA ALA A 107 17.48 -4.86 -17.35
C ALA A 107 17.76 -6.36 -17.60
N LYS A 108 17.25 -7.25 -16.75
CA LYS A 108 17.43 -8.71 -16.89
C LYS A 108 16.10 -9.43 -16.78
N ASN A 109 16.05 -10.65 -17.33
CA ASN A 109 14.92 -11.55 -17.12
C ASN A 109 14.81 -11.92 -15.63
N GLY A 110 13.59 -12.12 -15.16
CA GLY A 110 13.29 -12.41 -13.76
C GLY A 110 11.78 -12.42 -13.52
N ARG A 111 11.40 -12.36 -12.24
CA ARG A 111 10.00 -12.47 -11.82
C ARG A 111 9.15 -11.33 -12.33
N LYS A 112 7.89 -11.62 -12.60
CA LYS A 112 6.89 -10.65 -13.01
C LYS A 112 5.92 -10.41 -11.86
N ILE A 113 5.83 -9.20 -11.36
CA ILE A 113 4.94 -8.86 -10.24
C ILE A 113 4.04 -7.68 -10.59
N ALA A 114 2.88 -7.60 -9.97
CA ALA A 114 1.97 -6.48 -10.10
C ALA A 114 1.75 -5.79 -8.75
N TRP A 115 1.72 -4.45 -8.78
CA TRP A 115 1.27 -3.61 -7.67
C TRP A 115 -0.05 -2.94 -8.05
N ARG A 116 -1.10 -3.17 -7.27
CA ARG A 116 -2.46 -2.67 -7.51
C ARG A 116 -2.81 -1.54 -6.53
N ALA A 117 -3.41 -0.49 -7.06
CA ALA A 117 -3.96 0.64 -6.29
C ALA A 117 -5.33 1.05 -6.84
N ASP A 118 -6.29 1.26 -5.95
CA ASP A 118 -7.62 1.76 -6.31
C ASP A 118 -7.58 3.28 -6.46
N MET A 119 -8.41 3.84 -7.35
CA MET A 119 -8.33 5.26 -7.70
C MET A 119 -9.64 6.03 -7.62
N ASP A 120 -10.78 5.37 -7.42
CA ASP A 120 -12.08 6.03 -7.36
C ASP A 120 -12.35 6.69 -6.00
N ALA A 121 -13.27 7.65 -6.01
CA ALA A 121 -13.82 8.29 -4.83
C ALA A 121 -15.28 7.88 -4.61
N LEU A 122 -15.85 8.31 -3.47
CA LEU A 122 -17.21 7.99 -3.06
C LEU A 122 -18.14 9.21 -3.08
N ALA A 123 -19.43 8.94 -3.20
CA ALA A 123 -20.45 9.93 -2.90
C ALA A 123 -20.54 10.14 -1.38
N SER A 124 -20.28 11.35 -0.90
CA SER A 124 -20.30 11.66 0.53
C SER A 124 -20.43 13.15 0.81
N ASP A 125 -21.26 13.47 1.80
CA ASP A 125 -21.39 14.80 2.39
C ASP A 125 -20.63 14.95 3.72
N SER A 126 -19.90 13.93 4.15
CA SER A 126 -19.12 13.94 5.40
C SER A 126 -18.09 15.07 5.41
N PRO A 127 -17.90 15.83 6.51
CA PRO A 127 -16.96 16.94 6.56
C PRO A 127 -15.55 16.58 6.07
N ASP A 128 -14.94 17.47 5.29
CA ASP A 128 -13.59 17.32 4.76
C ASP A 128 -12.73 18.47 5.31
N VAL A 129 -12.20 18.25 6.51
CA VAL A 129 -11.62 19.28 7.37
C VAL A 129 -10.13 19.49 7.10
N VAL A 130 -9.74 19.51 5.83
CA VAL A 130 -8.35 19.72 5.39
C VAL A 130 -8.26 20.95 4.48
N ALA A 131 -7.08 21.58 4.43
CA ALA A 131 -6.84 22.77 3.59
C ALA A 131 -6.96 22.51 2.07
N PHE A 132 -7.07 21.26 1.66
CA PHE A 132 -7.18 20.78 0.28
C PHE A 132 -8.47 19.99 0.06
N GLN A 133 -9.55 20.40 0.73
CA GLN A 133 -10.86 19.75 0.63
C GLN A 133 -11.35 19.59 -0.82
N SER A 134 -12.22 18.60 -1.04
CA SER A 134 -12.90 18.40 -2.32
C SER A 134 -13.58 19.67 -2.83
N THR A 135 -13.40 19.93 -4.13
CA THR A 135 -14.08 21.00 -4.88
C THR A 135 -15.27 20.47 -5.69
N ASN A 136 -15.47 19.14 -5.71
CA ASN A 136 -16.59 18.48 -6.37
C ASN A 136 -17.70 18.23 -5.34
N PRO A 137 -18.85 18.93 -5.40
CA PRO A 137 -19.91 18.78 -4.42
C PRO A 137 -20.39 17.32 -4.31
N GLY A 138 -20.46 16.80 -3.08
CA GLY A 138 -20.96 15.46 -2.78
C GLY A 138 -20.02 14.31 -3.18
N VAL A 139 -18.77 14.57 -3.59
CA VAL A 139 -17.78 13.53 -3.95
C VAL A 139 -16.51 13.73 -3.14
N ARG A 140 -15.97 12.67 -2.53
CA ARG A 140 -14.81 12.73 -1.61
C ARG A 140 -13.97 11.44 -1.61
N HIS A 141 -12.66 11.58 -1.44
CA HIS A 141 -11.77 10.45 -1.12
C HIS A 141 -11.78 10.18 0.38
N ILE A 142 -12.72 9.36 0.85
CA ILE A 142 -12.84 8.98 2.27
C ILE A 142 -12.23 7.61 2.59
N CYS A 143 -11.98 6.78 1.57
CA CYS A 143 -11.32 5.48 1.70
C CYS A 143 -9.78 5.55 1.50
N GLY A 144 -9.27 6.73 1.14
CA GLY A 144 -7.82 6.97 0.97
C GLY A 144 -7.24 6.49 -0.35
N HIS A 145 -8.06 6.28 -1.39
CA HIS A 145 -7.61 5.88 -2.73
C HIS A 145 -6.64 6.91 -3.37
N ASP A 146 -6.81 8.20 -3.06
CA ASP A 146 -5.84 9.25 -3.42
C ASP A 146 -4.43 9.01 -2.82
N VAL A 147 -4.37 8.44 -1.61
CA VAL A 147 -3.11 8.05 -0.97
C VAL A 147 -2.54 6.79 -1.62
N GLN A 148 -3.36 5.77 -1.89
CA GLN A 148 -2.93 4.55 -2.56
C GLN A 148 -2.32 4.83 -3.95
N VAL A 149 -2.97 5.70 -4.74
CA VAL A 149 -2.46 6.17 -6.04
C VAL A 149 -1.11 6.85 -5.87
N ALA A 150 -0.98 7.77 -4.91
CA ALA A 150 0.27 8.48 -4.68
C ALA A 150 1.42 7.55 -4.26
N ILE A 151 1.14 6.55 -3.42
CA ILE A 151 2.11 5.53 -3.03
C ILE A 151 2.54 4.71 -4.26
N ALA A 152 1.58 4.22 -5.07
CA ALA A 152 1.89 3.42 -6.25
C ALA A 152 2.73 4.20 -7.28
N LEU A 153 2.42 5.48 -7.51
CA LEU A 153 3.22 6.35 -8.38
C LEU A 153 4.63 6.60 -7.82
N GLY A 154 4.76 6.75 -6.49
CA GLY A 154 6.05 6.88 -5.84
C GLY A 154 6.92 5.63 -5.98
N ILE A 155 6.32 4.45 -5.77
CA ILE A 155 6.99 3.16 -6.01
C ILE A 155 7.46 3.08 -7.47
N ALA A 156 6.59 3.45 -8.43
CA ALA A 156 6.95 3.44 -9.85
C ALA A 156 8.15 4.34 -10.16
N ASP A 157 8.16 5.58 -9.65
CA ASP A 157 9.25 6.53 -9.87
C ASP A 157 10.58 6.03 -9.28
N VAL A 158 10.56 5.57 -8.02
CA VAL A 158 11.75 5.00 -7.37
C VAL A 158 12.28 3.81 -8.15
N LEU A 159 11.42 2.87 -8.56
CA LEU A 159 11.86 1.67 -9.27
C LEU A 159 12.34 1.97 -10.70
N VAL A 160 11.78 2.99 -11.36
CA VAL A 160 12.32 3.49 -12.64
C VAL A 160 13.76 3.98 -12.48
N SER A 161 14.06 4.71 -11.40
CA SER A 161 15.44 5.17 -11.12
C SER A 161 16.43 4.01 -10.91
N LEU A 162 15.91 2.84 -10.53
CA LEU A 162 16.67 1.62 -10.26
C LEU A 162 16.53 0.56 -11.36
N LYS A 163 15.97 0.90 -12.52
CA LYS A 163 15.65 -0.03 -13.62
C LYS A 163 16.78 -1.00 -13.97
N ASN A 164 18.03 -0.54 -13.95
CA ASN A 164 19.21 -1.35 -14.28
C ASN A 164 19.54 -2.44 -13.25
N GLN A 165 18.96 -2.36 -12.05
CA GLN A 165 19.13 -3.31 -10.96
C GLN A 165 17.96 -4.30 -10.87
N ILE A 166 16.88 -4.09 -11.64
CA ILE A 166 15.68 -4.91 -11.61
C ILE A 166 15.83 -6.11 -12.54
N ASN A 167 15.58 -7.30 -12.00
CA ASN A 167 15.45 -8.54 -12.74
C ASN A 167 13.97 -8.89 -12.88
N GLY A 168 13.39 -8.74 -14.07
CA GLY A 168 12.00 -9.07 -14.35
C GLY A 168 11.16 -7.88 -14.80
N THR A 169 9.85 -7.92 -14.55
CA THR A 169 8.90 -6.87 -14.95
C THR A 169 7.98 -6.52 -13.79
N ILE A 170 7.67 -5.25 -13.65
CA ILE A 170 6.75 -4.74 -12.64
C ILE A 170 5.60 -4.05 -13.36
N TYR A 171 4.38 -4.47 -13.05
CA TYR A 171 3.15 -3.89 -13.55
C TYR A 171 2.52 -3.02 -12.47
N PHE A 172 2.24 -1.76 -12.76
CA PHE A 172 1.51 -0.85 -11.87
C PHE A 172 0.08 -0.75 -12.36
N VAL A 173 -0.86 -1.38 -11.65
CA VAL A 173 -2.26 -1.52 -12.03
C VAL A 173 -3.10 -0.54 -11.20
N PHE A 174 -3.63 0.47 -11.85
CA PHE A 174 -4.53 1.46 -11.25
C PHE A 174 -5.96 1.11 -11.61
N GLN A 175 -6.72 0.65 -10.61
CA GLN A 175 -8.04 0.08 -10.77
C GLN A 175 -9.13 1.14 -10.54
N PRO A 176 -10.06 1.36 -11.51
CA PRO A 176 -11.23 2.19 -11.31
C PRO A 176 -12.25 1.46 -10.43
N SER A 177 -13.27 2.16 -9.94
CA SER A 177 -14.56 1.54 -9.56
C SER A 177 -14.44 0.40 -8.54
N GLU A 178 -13.57 0.53 -7.54
CA GLU A 178 -13.49 -0.45 -6.46
C GLU A 178 -14.73 -0.37 -5.58
N GLU A 179 -15.17 0.84 -5.26
CA GLU A 179 -16.21 1.11 -4.27
C GLU A 179 -17.59 0.61 -4.70
N ASN A 180 -17.79 0.43 -6.01
CA ASN A 180 -19.01 -0.13 -6.58
C ASN A 180 -18.85 -1.60 -6.99
N VAL A 181 -17.70 -2.22 -6.68
CA VAL A 181 -17.35 -3.63 -6.90
C VAL A 181 -17.40 -4.03 -8.39
N ARG A 182 -17.04 -3.12 -9.30
CA ARG A 182 -17.06 -3.39 -10.76
C ARG A 182 -15.67 -3.36 -11.38
N GLY A 183 -14.76 -2.57 -10.82
CA GLY A 183 -13.44 -2.27 -11.37
C GLY A 183 -12.62 -3.48 -11.81
N ALA A 184 -12.25 -4.31 -10.84
CA ALA A 184 -11.40 -5.47 -11.09
C ALA A 184 -11.99 -6.39 -12.17
N LYS A 185 -13.29 -6.72 -12.05
CA LYS A 185 -13.97 -7.56 -13.04
C LYS A 185 -13.98 -6.92 -14.42
N ALA A 186 -14.27 -5.62 -14.52
CA ALA A 186 -14.29 -4.91 -15.80
C ALA A 186 -12.91 -4.92 -16.46
N MET A 187 -11.83 -4.73 -15.70
CA MET A 187 -10.47 -4.81 -16.24
C MET A 187 -10.11 -6.22 -16.72
N ILE A 188 -10.50 -7.25 -15.95
CA ILE A 188 -10.27 -8.66 -16.32
C ILE A 188 -11.03 -9.03 -17.59
N ASP A 189 -12.31 -8.66 -17.67
CA ASP A 189 -13.17 -8.92 -18.83
C ASP A 189 -12.67 -8.16 -20.08
N ASP A 190 -11.96 -7.05 -19.90
CA ASP A 190 -11.32 -6.26 -20.97
C ASP A 190 -9.85 -6.65 -21.22
N GLY A 191 -9.49 -7.89 -20.88
CA GLY A 191 -8.21 -8.49 -21.30
C GLY A 191 -6.99 -8.06 -20.48
N LEU A 192 -7.15 -7.61 -19.22
CA LEU A 192 -6.00 -7.27 -18.35
C LEU A 192 -4.94 -8.39 -18.34
N PHE A 193 -5.36 -9.64 -18.17
CA PHE A 193 -4.44 -10.79 -18.13
C PHE A 193 -3.98 -11.30 -19.51
N GLU A 194 -4.51 -10.75 -20.59
CA GLU A 194 -3.95 -10.94 -21.93
C GLU A 194 -2.81 -9.94 -22.17
N MET A 195 -2.87 -8.79 -21.50
CA MET A 195 -1.90 -7.70 -21.60
C MET A 195 -0.72 -7.84 -20.62
N ILE A 196 -0.96 -8.36 -19.41
CA ILE A 196 0.05 -8.57 -18.39
C ILE A 196 0.05 -10.02 -17.90
N ASP A 197 1.20 -10.52 -17.48
CA ASP A 197 1.36 -11.88 -16.97
C ASP A 197 2.23 -11.89 -15.70
N PRO A 198 1.71 -11.34 -14.58
CA PRO A 198 2.37 -11.37 -13.28
C PRO A 198 2.20 -12.73 -12.58
N GLU A 199 3.24 -13.16 -11.90
CA GLU A 199 3.26 -14.33 -11.02
C GLU A 199 2.67 -14.01 -9.64
N GLU A 200 2.76 -12.75 -9.21
CA GLU A 200 2.32 -12.29 -7.88
C GLU A 200 1.64 -10.91 -7.99
N PHE A 201 0.59 -10.71 -7.19
CA PHE A 201 -0.13 -9.45 -7.06
C PHE A 201 -0.02 -8.93 -5.63
N TYR A 202 0.35 -7.67 -5.50
CA TYR A 202 0.45 -6.95 -4.24
C TYR A 202 -0.50 -5.75 -4.26
N ALA A 203 -1.09 -5.46 -3.11
CA ALA A 203 -1.89 -4.27 -2.88
C ALA A 203 -1.78 -3.88 -1.41
N LEU A 204 -2.09 -2.63 -1.11
CA LEU A 204 -2.30 -2.17 0.26
C LEU A 204 -3.58 -1.37 0.34
N HIS A 205 -4.12 -1.27 1.54
CA HIS A 205 -5.19 -0.34 1.86
C HIS A 205 -4.77 0.48 3.08
N VAL A 206 -4.83 1.80 2.97
CA VAL A 206 -4.59 2.68 4.12
C VAL A 206 -5.81 2.66 5.04
N THR A 207 -5.61 2.81 6.33
CA THR A 207 -6.68 2.87 7.31
C THR A 207 -6.48 4.08 8.22
N PRO A 208 -7.55 4.71 8.73
CA PRO A 208 -7.42 5.76 9.74
C PRO A 208 -7.02 5.21 11.13
N TYR A 209 -6.90 3.89 11.30
CA TYR A 209 -6.49 3.27 12.56
C TYR A 209 -4.95 3.19 12.69
N PRO A 210 -4.41 3.30 13.91
CA PRO A 210 -2.99 3.05 14.17
C PRO A 210 -2.56 1.63 13.78
N GLU A 211 -1.30 1.47 13.40
CA GLU A 211 -0.67 0.17 13.23
C GLU A 211 -0.51 -0.59 14.57
N GLY A 212 -0.59 -1.93 14.53
CA GLY A 212 -0.19 -2.80 15.65
C GLY A 212 -1.26 -3.06 16.74
N ILE A 213 -2.55 -3.06 16.38
CA ILE A 213 -3.65 -3.45 17.28
C ILE A 213 -3.85 -4.98 17.30
#